data_AF-A0A7W0FKZ0-F1
#
_entry.id   AF-A0A7W0FKZ0-F1
#
_cell.length_a   1.000
_cell.length_b   1.000
_cell.length_c   1.000
_cell.angle_alpha   90.00
_cell.angle_beta   90.00
_cell.angle_gamma   90.00
#
_symmetry.space_group_name_H-M   'P 1'
#
loop_
_entity.id
_entity.type
_entity.pdbx_description
1 polymer ?
#
loop_
_entity_poly.entity_id
_entity_poly.type
_entity_poly.pdbx_seq_one_letter_code
_entity_poly.pdbx_strand_id
1 'polypeptide(L)'
;MTRSPFLTALFNPLNVFMLLGAILAGLISAWWLFPAGLVLWLIMVIVVARDPGLQISFTRQSRQPLAMRFQARFNRIDRARMTIFNLSGQSSQSFKLLIDPIEEKLDDLVEQVYQISLRMSALDNAYAIQKISNNFDNEISNLEKQILTTTDPGVKAEYLKAVQSLKESRDNSANLAQILDRFQAQLTSTVNVVDSVVTGVASLKGLNEKQIKGRIEPLIEIIENDCKKIHQFDVDVQKIALN
;
A
#
# COMPACT_ATOMS: atom_id res chain seq x y z
N MET A 1 -19.92 -4.11 -1.44
CA MET A 1 -20.01 -4.29 0.03
C MET A 1 -18.91 -5.25 0.45
N THR A 2 -17.87 -4.71 1.09
CA THR A 2 -16.74 -5.48 1.64
C THR A 2 -17.23 -6.31 2.82
N ARG A 3 -17.22 -7.64 2.68
CA ARG A 3 -17.60 -8.55 3.77
C ARG A 3 -16.36 -8.84 4.61
N SER A 4 -16.41 -8.57 5.91
CA SER A 4 -15.30 -8.84 6.82
C SER A 4 -14.85 -10.30 6.73
N PRO A 5 -13.58 -10.64 7.00
CA PRO A 5 -13.09 -12.02 6.94
C PRO A 5 -13.93 -12.94 7.85
N PHE A 6 -14.39 -12.43 8.98
CA PHE A 6 -15.31 -13.13 9.89
C PHE A 6 -16.69 -13.35 9.28
N LEU A 7 -17.26 -12.37 8.57
CA LEU A 7 -18.53 -12.55 7.85
C LEU A 7 -18.39 -13.57 6.72
N THR A 8 -17.29 -13.55 5.98
CA THR A 8 -17.04 -14.52 4.91
C THR A 8 -16.82 -15.92 5.48
N ALA A 9 -16.12 -16.06 6.62
CA ALA A 9 -15.99 -17.31 7.35
C ALA A 9 -17.34 -17.80 7.91
N LEU A 10 -18.18 -16.91 8.42
CA LEU A 10 -19.50 -17.23 8.98
C LEU A 10 -20.44 -17.81 7.91
N PHE A 11 -20.42 -17.25 6.70
CA PHE A 11 -21.25 -17.69 5.57
C PHE A 11 -20.57 -18.70 4.66
N ASN A 12 -19.42 -19.26 5.06
CA ASN A 12 -18.82 -20.36 4.33
C ASN A 12 -19.79 -21.55 4.35
N PRO A 13 -20.22 -22.11 3.19
CA PRO A 13 -21.24 -23.16 3.13
C PRO A 13 -20.93 -24.33 4.06
N LEU A 14 -19.64 -24.68 4.21
CA LEU A 14 -19.19 -25.74 5.11
C LEU A 14 -19.50 -25.43 6.59
N ASN A 15 -19.25 -24.19 7.03
CA ASN A 15 -19.55 -23.75 8.41
C ASN A 15 -21.05 -23.69 8.67
N VAL A 16 -21.85 -23.31 7.66
CA VAL A 16 -23.31 -23.30 7.74
C VAL A 16 -23.86 -24.74 7.85
N PHE A 17 -23.37 -25.67 7.03
CA PHE A 17 -23.76 -27.09 7.12
C PHE A 17 -23.36 -27.72 8.45
N MET A 18 -22.19 -27.38 8.97
CA MET A 18 -21.73 -27.89 10.27
C MET A 18 -22.57 -27.33 11.42
N LEU A 19 -22.95 -26.06 11.39
CA LEU A 19 -23.84 -25.44 12.38
C LEU A 19 -25.25 -26.05 12.32
N LEU A 20 -25.78 -26.27 11.12
CA LEU A 20 -27.04 -27.01 10.92
C LEU A 20 -26.94 -28.44 11.45
N GLY A 21 -25.84 -29.14 11.18
CA GLY A 21 -25.57 -30.49 11.70
C GLY A 21 -25.48 -30.51 13.23
N ALA A 22 -24.84 -29.51 13.85
CA ALA A 22 -24.75 -29.38 15.31
C ALA A 22 -26.11 -29.11 15.96
N ILE A 23 -26.95 -28.26 15.34
CA ILE A 23 -28.33 -28.00 15.79
C ILE A 23 -29.17 -29.28 15.68
N LEU A 24 -29.12 -29.97 14.55
CA LEU A 24 -29.89 -31.20 14.32
C LEU A 24 -29.42 -32.33 15.26
N ALA A 25 -28.12 -32.49 15.47
CA ALA A 25 -27.57 -33.47 16.41
C ALA A 25 -27.96 -33.15 17.87
N GLY A 26 -27.97 -31.87 18.24
CA GLY A 26 -28.41 -31.40 19.55
C GLY A 26 -29.90 -31.58 19.80
N LEU A 27 -30.73 -31.47 18.75
CA LEU A 27 -32.18 -31.68 18.82
C LEU A 27 -32.58 -33.17 18.84
N ILE A 28 -31.80 -34.05 18.21
CA ILE A 28 -32.20 -35.45 17.95
C ILE A 28 -31.60 -36.45 18.96
N SER A 29 -30.38 -36.23 19.47
CA SER A 29 -29.63 -37.31 20.14
C SER A 29 -29.24 -37.02 21.60
N ALA A 30 -28.58 -35.89 21.88
CA ALA A 30 -28.17 -35.55 23.24
C ALA A 30 -27.91 -34.04 23.35
N TRP A 31 -28.54 -33.37 24.32
CA TRP A 31 -28.39 -31.93 24.58
C TRP A 31 -26.91 -31.49 24.74
N TRP A 32 -26.03 -32.39 25.17
CA TRP A 32 -24.59 -32.14 25.38
C TRP A 32 -23.77 -32.06 24.09
N LEU A 33 -24.27 -32.61 22.98
CA LEU A 33 -23.59 -32.51 21.68
C LEU A 33 -23.71 -31.10 21.06
N PHE A 34 -24.74 -30.35 21.47
CA PHE A 34 -24.94 -28.99 21.01
C PHE A 34 -23.79 -28.04 21.38
N PRO A 35 -23.37 -27.88 22.66
CA PRO A 35 -22.22 -27.04 23.00
C PRO A 35 -20.91 -27.54 22.39
N ALA A 36 -20.72 -28.86 22.26
CA ALA A 36 -19.53 -29.42 21.60
C ALA A 36 -19.45 -29.05 20.11
N GLY A 37 -20.56 -29.14 19.38
CA GLY A 37 -20.66 -28.70 17.99
C GLY A 37 -20.45 -27.20 17.83
N LEU A 38 -20.94 -26.39 18.78
CA LEU A 38 -20.76 -24.93 18.79
C LEU A 38 -19.28 -24.55 18.98
N VAL A 39 -18.56 -25.25 19.87
CA VAL A 39 -17.11 -25.08 20.04
C VAL A 39 -16.34 -25.45 18.78
N LEU A 40 -16.66 -26.59 18.16
CA LEU A 40 -16.01 -27.02 16.91
C LEU A 40 -16.26 -26.02 15.77
N TRP A 41 -17.49 -25.52 15.65
CA TRP A 41 -17.85 -24.48 14.69
C TRP A 41 -17.07 -23.20 14.95
N LEU A 42 -16.97 -22.76 16.21
CA LEU A 42 -16.25 -21.55 16.59
C LEU A 42 -14.75 -21.68 16.29
N ILE A 43 -14.15 -22.84 16.55
CA ILE A 43 -12.77 -23.15 16.15
C ILE A 43 -12.62 -23.04 14.63
N MET A 44 -13.53 -23.63 13.86
CA MET A 44 -13.47 -23.62 12.41
C MET A 44 -13.61 -22.21 11.83
N VAL A 45 -14.50 -21.38 12.38
CA VAL A 45 -14.65 -19.97 12.01
C VAL A 45 -13.36 -19.19 12.29
N ILE A 46 -12.72 -19.40 13.43
CA ILE A 46 -11.44 -18.75 13.77
C ILE A 46 -10.34 -19.18 12.79
N VAL A 47 -10.25 -20.47 12.47
CA VAL A 47 -9.25 -21.01 11.55
C VAL A 47 -9.43 -20.42 10.14
N VAL A 48 -10.66 -20.39 9.62
CA VAL A 48 -10.95 -19.79 8.31
C VAL A 48 -10.74 -18.28 8.30
N ALA A 49 -11.10 -17.57 9.37
CA ALA A 49 -10.87 -16.12 9.48
C ALA A 49 -9.36 -15.77 9.59
N ARG A 50 -8.54 -16.70 10.05
CA ARG A 50 -7.07 -16.59 10.10
C ARG A 50 -6.37 -17.10 8.85
N ASP A 51 -7.09 -17.53 7.81
CA ASP A 51 -6.48 -17.93 6.55
C ASP A 51 -5.79 -16.71 5.90
N PRO A 52 -4.46 -16.73 5.72
CA PRO A 52 -3.72 -15.62 5.13
C PRO A 52 -4.22 -15.26 3.73
N GLY A 53 -4.70 -16.23 2.95
CA GLY A 53 -5.24 -15.95 1.60
C GLY A 53 -6.50 -15.08 1.63
N LEU A 54 -7.38 -15.29 2.62
CA LEU A 54 -8.59 -14.48 2.82
C LEU A 54 -8.24 -13.07 3.33
N GLN A 55 -7.23 -12.94 4.20
CA GLN A 55 -6.78 -11.64 4.70
C GLN A 55 -6.13 -10.80 3.60
N ILE A 56 -5.29 -11.39 2.75
CA ILE A 56 -4.69 -10.69 1.62
C ILE A 56 -5.76 -10.21 0.63
N SER A 57 -6.75 -11.05 0.35
CA SER A 57 -7.87 -10.70 -0.54
C SER A 57 -8.73 -9.58 0.04
N PHE A 58 -9.03 -9.64 1.34
CA PHE A 58 -9.83 -8.63 2.03
C PHE A 58 -9.11 -7.28 2.11
N THR A 59 -7.83 -7.27 2.49
CA THR A 59 -7.01 -6.04 2.54
C THR A 59 -6.95 -5.38 1.16
N ARG A 60 -6.78 -6.15 0.08
CA ARG A 60 -6.78 -5.61 -1.27
C ARG A 60 -8.12 -4.98 -1.67
N GLN A 61 -9.24 -5.58 -1.27
CA GLN A 61 -10.58 -5.10 -1.60
C GLN A 61 -11.02 -3.89 -0.76
N SER A 62 -10.47 -3.72 0.44
CA SER A 62 -10.76 -2.58 1.32
C SER A 62 -9.89 -1.35 1.06
N ARG A 63 -8.81 -1.48 0.29
CA ARG A 63 -7.91 -0.37 -0.07
C ARG A 63 -8.62 0.68 -0.92
N GLN A 64 -8.35 1.94 -0.60
CA GLN A 64 -8.85 3.10 -1.34
C GLN A 64 -8.13 3.20 -2.70
N PRO A 65 -8.79 3.71 -3.75
CA PRO A 65 -8.15 3.94 -5.02
C PRO A 65 -7.04 5.01 -4.87
N LEU A 66 -5.84 4.66 -5.33
CA LEU A 66 -4.69 5.55 -5.40
C LEU A 66 -4.75 6.43 -6.66
N ALA A 67 -3.97 7.52 -6.69
CA ALA A 67 -3.80 8.33 -7.89
C ALA A 67 -3.24 7.47 -9.05
N MET A 68 -3.69 7.77 -10.27
CA MET A 68 -3.40 6.96 -11.47
C MET A 68 -1.90 6.74 -11.69
N ARG A 69 -1.07 7.76 -11.38
CA ARG A 69 0.39 7.71 -11.50
C ARG A 69 1.06 6.68 -10.57
N PHE A 70 0.47 6.38 -9.41
CA PHE A 70 1.04 5.45 -8.42
C PHE A 70 0.39 4.07 -8.49
N GLN A 71 -0.90 4.02 -8.85
CA GLN A 71 -1.70 2.80 -8.83
C GLN A 71 -1.09 1.65 -9.65
N ALA A 72 -0.59 1.91 -10.85
CA ALA A 72 -0.02 0.87 -11.71
C ALA A 72 1.22 0.20 -11.09
N ARG A 73 2.08 1.00 -10.45
CA ARG A 73 3.32 0.54 -9.79
C ARG A 73 3.01 -0.23 -8.52
N PHE A 74 2.12 0.33 -7.69
CA PHE A 74 1.63 -0.34 -6.49
C PHE A 74 1.00 -1.71 -6.81
N ASN A 75 0.13 -1.77 -7.81
CA ASN A 75 -0.49 -3.02 -8.25
C ASN A 75 0.53 -4.07 -8.74
N ARG A 76 1.72 -3.65 -9.17
CA ARG A 76 2.79 -4.57 -9.56
C ARG A 76 3.49 -5.15 -8.32
N ILE A 77 3.77 -4.32 -7.31
CA ILE A 77 4.29 -4.74 -6.00
C ILE A 77 3.31 -5.71 -5.32
N ASP A 78 2.02 -5.38 -5.28
CA ASP A 78 0.97 -6.22 -4.67
C ASP A 78 0.78 -7.56 -5.41
N ARG A 79 0.94 -7.57 -6.73
CA ARG A 79 0.94 -8.82 -7.51
C ARG A 79 2.17 -9.69 -7.23
N ALA A 80 3.33 -9.08 -7.04
CA ALA A 80 4.55 -9.80 -6.71
C ALA A 80 4.46 -10.48 -5.33
N ARG A 81 3.88 -9.79 -4.34
CA ARG A 81 3.48 -10.38 -3.04
C ARG A 81 2.63 -11.65 -3.23
N MET A 82 1.56 -11.55 -4.02
CA MET A 82 0.70 -12.71 -4.32
C MET A 82 1.44 -13.84 -5.05
N THR A 83 2.41 -13.49 -5.89
CA THR A 83 3.22 -14.48 -6.60
C THR A 83 4.07 -15.29 -5.62
N ILE A 84 4.70 -14.64 -4.64
CA ILE A 84 5.48 -15.34 -3.60
C ILE A 84 4.57 -16.20 -2.72
N PHE A 85 3.43 -15.67 -2.30
CA PHE A 85 2.43 -16.43 -1.53
C PHE A 85 1.93 -17.68 -2.29
N ASN A 86 1.67 -17.55 -3.59
CA ASN A 86 1.27 -18.70 -4.41
C ASN A 86 2.41 -19.71 -4.60
N LEU A 87 3.66 -19.25 -4.67
CA LEU A 87 4.83 -20.12 -4.77
C LEU A 87 5.03 -20.93 -3.48
N SER A 88 4.84 -20.33 -2.30
CA SER A 88 4.93 -21.05 -1.03
C SER A 88 3.76 -22.02 -0.84
N GLY A 89 2.54 -21.63 -1.24
CA GLY A 89 1.34 -22.47 -1.15
C GLY A 89 1.37 -23.73 -2.04
N GLN A 90 2.13 -23.71 -3.14
CA GLN A 90 2.32 -24.87 -4.04
C GLN A 90 3.52 -25.76 -3.65
N SER A 91 4.24 -25.41 -2.59
CA SER A 91 5.49 -26.05 -2.20
C SER A 91 5.32 -26.89 -0.93
N SER A 92 6.39 -27.58 -0.50
CA SER A 92 6.36 -28.39 0.72
C SER A 92 6.22 -27.52 1.98
N GLN A 93 5.69 -28.09 3.06
CA GLN A 93 5.54 -27.38 4.35
C GLN A 93 6.88 -26.84 4.87
N SER A 94 7.98 -27.58 4.66
CA SER A 94 9.33 -27.13 5.03
C SER A 94 9.76 -25.90 4.23
N PHE A 95 9.47 -25.85 2.93
CA PHE A 95 9.75 -24.67 2.11
C PHE A 95 8.96 -23.44 2.57
N LYS A 96 7.68 -23.65 2.89
CA LYS A 96 6.82 -22.60 3.44
C LYS A 96 7.41 -21.98 4.71
N LEU A 97 7.80 -22.81 5.68
CA LEU A 97 8.42 -22.33 6.93
C LEU A 97 9.73 -21.55 6.72
N LEU A 98 10.47 -21.86 5.65
CA LEU A 98 11.73 -21.18 5.35
C LEU A 98 11.52 -19.81 4.69
N ILE A 99 10.45 -19.66 3.89
CA ILE A 99 10.15 -18.41 3.17
C ILE A 99 9.18 -17.50 3.92
N ASP A 100 8.53 -18.00 4.97
CA ASP A 100 7.67 -17.23 5.89
C ASP A 100 8.26 -15.85 6.28
N PRO A 101 9.55 -15.73 6.64
CA PRO A 101 10.13 -14.42 6.98
C PRO A 101 10.21 -13.46 5.79
N ILE A 102 10.36 -13.97 4.56
CA ILE A 102 10.35 -13.15 3.34
C ILE A 102 8.93 -12.65 3.09
N GLU A 103 7.91 -13.49 3.28
CA GLU A 103 6.51 -13.09 3.15
C GLU A 103 6.14 -12.00 4.15
N GLU A 104 6.51 -12.16 5.43
CA GLU A 104 6.25 -11.15 6.47
C GLU A 104 6.88 -9.79 6.12
N LYS A 105 8.16 -9.78 5.71
CA LYS A 105 8.86 -8.53 5.36
C LYS A 105 8.30 -7.88 4.09
N LEU A 106 7.85 -8.70 3.13
CA LEU A 106 7.21 -8.19 1.92
C LEU A 106 5.83 -7.60 2.22
N ASP A 107 5.10 -8.18 3.15
CA ASP A 107 3.82 -7.65 3.63
C ASP A 107 4.00 -6.27 4.27
N ASP A 108 5.01 -6.11 5.13
CA ASP A 108 5.39 -4.82 5.71
C ASP A 108 5.74 -3.79 4.64
N LEU A 109 6.54 -4.18 3.63
CA LEU A 109 6.91 -3.31 2.51
C LEU A 109 5.68 -2.85 1.73
N VAL A 110 4.79 -3.78 1.36
CA VAL A 110 3.57 -3.47 0.59
C VAL A 110 2.68 -2.51 1.37
N GLU A 111 2.55 -2.69 2.68
CA GLU A 111 1.73 -1.82 3.51
C GLU A 111 2.35 -0.43 3.65
N GLN A 112 3.65 -0.31 3.89
CA GLN A 112 4.34 0.98 3.92
C GLN A 112 4.21 1.74 2.59
N VAL A 113 4.44 1.04 1.48
CA VAL A 113 4.27 1.59 0.12
C VAL A 113 2.84 2.09 -0.08
N TYR A 114 1.83 1.32 0.36
CA TYR A 114 0.43 1.71 0.25
C TYR A 114 0.14 3.00 1.04
N GLN A 115 0.56 3.09 2.29
CA GLN A 115 0.31 4.25 3.15
C GLN A 115 0.97 5.52 2.63
N ILE A 116 2.19 5.44 2.09
CA ILE A 116 2.84 6.59 1.46
C ILE A 116 2.14 6.94 0.15
N SER A 117 1.80 5.94 -0.68
CA SER A 117 1.07 6.17 -1.92
C SER A 117 -0.27 6.87 -1.69
N LEU A 118 -0.96 6.54 -0.60
CA LEU A 118 -2.24 7.17 -0.23
C LEU A 118 -2.04 8.67 0.07
N ARG A 119 -1.05 9.01 0.91
CA ARG A 119 -0.71 10.41 1.21
C ARG A 119 -0.26 11.18 -0.04
N MET A 120 0.57 10.56 -0.87
CA MET A 120 1.03 11.15 -2.14
C MET A 120 -0.11 11.33 -3.13
N SER A 121 -1.12 10.46 -3.12
CA SER A 121 -2.32 10.60 -3.95
C SER A 121 -3.14 11.82 -3.52
N ALA A 122 -3.24 12.08 -2.22
CA ALA A 122 -3.89 13.30 -1.73
C ALA A 122 -3.14 14.57 -2.18
N LEU A 123 -1.81 14.56 -2.12
CA LEU A 123 -0.97 15.64 -2.64
C LEU A 123 -1.10 15.82 -4.16
N ASP A 124 -1.13 14.72 -4.91
CA ASP A 124 -1.31 14.76 -6.37
C ASP A 124 -2.65 15.38 -6.77
N ASN A 125 -3.73 15.02 -6.06
CA ASN A 125 -5.04 15.60 -6.28
C ASN A 125 -5.05 17.10 -5.97
N ALA A 126 -4.43 17.53 -4.86
CA ALA A 126 -4.31 18.95 -4.53
C ALA A 126 -3.50 19.72 -5.58
N TYR A 127 -2.38 19.15 -6.04
CA TYR A 127 -1.55 19.70 -7.10
C TYR A 127 -2.30 19.83 -8.43
N ALA A 128 -3.06 18.79 -8.83
CA ALA A 128 -3.85 18.79 -10.05
C ALA A 128 -4.90 19.92 -10.05
N ILE A 129 -5.57 20.15 -8.90
CA ILE A 129 -6.54 21.24 -8.74
C ILE A 129 -5.86 22.61 -8.91
N GLN A 130 -4.71 22.82 -8.25
CA GLN A 130 -3.95 24.08 -8.37
C GLN A 130 -3.49 24.33 -9.81
N LYS A 131 -3.01 23.30 -10.50
CA LYS A 131 -2.53 23.40 -11.87
C LYS A 131 -3.64 23.75 -12.87
N ILE A 132 -4.85 23.24 -12.67
CA ILE A 132 -6.01 23.56 -13.53
C ILE A 132 -6.46 25.01 -13.32
N SER A 133 -6.39 25.51 -12.09
CA SER A 133 -6.94 26.82 -11.73
C SER A 133 -6.01 28.00 -12.05
N ASN A 134 -4.69 27.80 -12.07
CA ASN A 134 -3.75 28.92 -11.98
C ASN A 134 -2.87 29.06 -13.23
N ASN A 135 -2.87 30.26 -13.82
CA ASN A 135 -1.93 30.66 -14.86
C ASN A 135 -0.94 31.68 -14.30
N PHE A 136 -0.13 31.22 -13.34
CA PHE A 136 0.78 32.05 -12.56
C PHE A 136 1.66 32.96 -13.44
N ASP A 137 2.18 32.44 -14.56
CA ASP A 137 3.08 33.19 -15.44
C ASP A 137 2.37 34.37 -16.14
N ASN A 138 1.13 34.17 -16.58
CA ASN A 138 0.34 35.25 -17.18
C ASN A 138 -0.08 36.29 -16.13
N GLU A 139 -0.47 35.86 -14.93
CA GLU A 139 -0.86 36.77 -13.84
C GLU A 139 0.33 37.60 -13.35
N ILE A 140 1.49 36.98 -13.15
CA ILE A 140 2.74 37.68 -12.81
C ILE A 140 3.10 38.69 -13.91
N SER A 141 3.08 38.28 -15.18
CA SER A 141 3.40 39.20 -16.29
C SER A 141 2.44 40.38 -16.38
N ASN A 142 1.15 40.15 -16.12
CA ASN A 142 0.14 41.22 -16.12
C ASN A 142 0.35 42.20 -14.96
N LEU A 143 0.63 41.71 -13.75
CA LEU A 143 0.92 42.57 -12.60
C LEU A 143 2.25 43.34 -12.77
N GLU A 144 3.28 42.71 -13.33
CA GLU A 144 4.55 43.37 -13.65
C GLU A 144 4.36 44.52 -14.65
N LYS A 145 3.46 44.36 -15.64
CA LYS A 145 3.08 45.46 -16.54
C LYS A 145 2.33 46.58 -15.80
N GLN A 146 1.40 46.25 -14.91
CA GLN A 146 0.66 47.23 -14.11
C GLN A 146 1.56 48.03 -13.16
N ILE A 147 2.60 47.40 -12.62
CA ILE A 147 3.62 48.06 -11.77
C ILE A 147 4.37 49.15 -12.55
N LEU A 148 4.62 48.94 -13.84
CA LEU A 148 5.32 49.92 -14.70
C LEU A 148 4.44 51.13 -15.04
N THR A 149 3.13 50.94 -15.13
CA THR A 149 2.17 52.01 -15.46
C THR A 149 1.62 52.75 -14.24
N THR A 150 1.82 52.21 -13.03
CA THR A 150 1.28 52.77 -11.79
C THR A 150 2.23 53.80 -11.18
N THR A 151 1.73 55.01 -10.95
CA THR A 151 2.51 56.14 -10.40
C THR A 151 2.36 56.27 -8.89
N ASP A 152 1.26 55.77 -8.31
CA ASP A 152 1.00 55.80 -6.87
C ASP A 152 1.93 54.82 -6.10
N PRO A 153 2.75 55.30 -5.14
CA PRO A 153 3.65 54.45 -4.35
C PRO A 153 2.92 53.37 -3.54
N GLY A 154 1.72 53.65 -3.02
CA GLY A 154 0.97 52.72 -2.17
C GLY A 154 0.47 51.52 -2.97
N VAL A 155 -0.20 51.79 -4.09
CA VAL A 155 -0.72 50.77 -5.01
C VAL A 155 0.42 49.96 -5.64
N LYS A 156 1.55 50.60 -5.94
CA LYS A 156 2.75 49.90 -6.44
C LYS A 156 3.30 48.90 -5.41
N ALA A 157 3.29 49.24 -4.13
CA ALA A 157 3.73 48.33 -3.06
C ALA A 157 2.79 47.12 -2.93
N GLU A 158 1.48 47.31 -3.09
CA GLU A 158 0.49 46.21 -3.09
C GLU A 158 0.71 45.26 -4.27
N TYR A 159 0.93 45.77 -5.47
CA TYR A 159 1.23 44.93 -6.63
C TYR A 159 2.54 44.16 -6.47
N LEU A 160 3.59 44.78 -5.90
CA LEU A 160 4.84 44.08 -5.61
C LEU A 160 4.64 42.92 -4.63
N LYS A 161 3.83 43.12 -3.58
CA LYS A 161 3.45 42.04 -2.64
C LYS A 161 2.67 40.92 -3.32
N ALA A 162 1.72 41.27 -4.20
CA ALA A 162 0.95 40.29 -4.96
C ALA A 162 1.83 39.45 -5.89
N VAL A 163 2.76 40.09 -6.62
CA VAL A 163 3.74 39.40 -7.47
C VAL A 163 4.61 38.45 -6.64
N GLN A 164 5.08 38.88 -5.47
CA GLN A 164 5.88 38.04 -4.58
C GLN A 164 5.10 36.80 -4.12
N SER A 165 3.85 36.97 -3.69
CA SER A 165 3.00 35.86 -3.26
C SER A 165 2.69 34.85 -4.39
N LEU A 166 2.50 35.34 -5.62
CA LEU A 166 2.31 34.48 -6.79
C LEU A 166 3.58 33.71 -7.16
N LYS A 167 4.76 34.34 -7.05
CA LYS A 167 6.06 33.68 -7.24
C LYS A 167 6.26 32.55 -6.21
N GLU A 168 5.99 32.82 -4.94
CA GLU A 168 6.04 31.80 -3.88
C GLU A 168 5.07 30.64 -4.15
N SER A 169 3.83 30.94 -4.58
CA SER A 169 2.85 29.91 -4.93
C SER A 169 3.29 29.05 -6.12
N ARG A 170 3.91 29.66 -7.13
CA ARG A 170 4.50 28.96 -8.28
C ARG A 170 5.62 28.03 -7.84
N ASP A 171 6.54 28.52 -7.02
CA ASP A 171 7.69 27.75 -6.53
C ASP A 171 7.22 26.57 -5.67
N ASN A 172 6.24 26.78 -4.79
CA ASN A 172 5.62 25.71 -4.01
C ASN A 172 4.99 24.62 -4.89
N SER A 173 4.27 25.02 -5.94
CA SER A 173 3.71 24.09 -6.92
C SER A 173 4.80 23.30 -7.67
N ALA A 174 5.92 23.95 -8.05
CA ALA A 174 7.05 23.28 -8.68
C ALA A 174 7.72 22.27 -7.74
N ASN A 175 7.89 22.62 -6.45
CA ASN A 175 8.41 21.73 -5.42
C ASN A 175 7.53 20.50 -5.22
N LEU A 176 6.19 20.67 -5.18
CA LEU A 176 5.24 19.55 -5.10
C LEU A 176 5.38 18.60 -6.29
N ALA A 177 5.48 19.14 -7.52
CA ALA A 177 5.70 18.32 -8.70
C ALA A 177 6.99 17.48 -8.58
N GLN A 178 8.08 18.10 -8.11
CA GLN A 178 9.35 17.41 -7.92
C GLN A 178 9.25 16.28 -6.88
N ILE A 179 8.54 16.48 -5.77
CA ILE A 179 8.32 15.45 -4.75
C ILE A 179 7.54 14.27 -5.33
N LEU A 180 6.47 14.54 -6.08
CA LEU A 180 5.65 13.49 -6.72
C LEU A 180 6.47 12.68 -7.74
N ASP A 181 7.34 13.34 -8.51
CA ASP A 181 8.22 12.68 -9.49
C ASP A 181 9.29 11.83 -8.79
N ARG A 182 9.90 12.33 -7.71
CA ARG A 182 10.85 11.56 -6.89
C ARG A 182 10.18 10.34 -6.27
N PHE A 183 8.96 10.48 -5.74
CA PHE A 183 8.22 9.35 -5.19
C PHE A 183 7.90 8.31 -6.27
N GLN A 184 7.50 8.75 -7.47
CA GLN A 184 7.27 7.86 -8.60
C GLN A 184 8.53 7.08 -9.00
N ALA A 185 9.70 7.73 -8.99
CA ALA A 185 10.98 7.08 -9.23
C ALA A 185 11.29 6.05 -8.13
N GLN A 186 11.08 6.40 -6.86
CA GLN A 186 11.27 5.49 -5.73
C GLN A 186 10.37 4.25 -5.84
N LEU A 187 9.08 4.42 -6.15
CA LEU A 187 8.16 3.30 -6.41
C LEU A 187 8.63 2.40 -7.54
N THR A 188 9.22 2.98 -8.59
CA THR A 188 9.75 2.20 -9.72
C THR A 188 10.97 1.39 -9.29
N SER A 189 11.84 1.95 -8.43
CA SER A 189 12.95 1.22 -7.82
C SER A 189 12.44 0.05 -6.98
N THR A 190 11.44 0.27 -6.12
CA THR A 190 10.82 -0.76 -5.29
C THR A 190 10.21 -1.89 -6.11
N VAL A 191 9.53 -1.56 -7.21
CA VAL A 191 9.03 -2.58 -8.17
C VAL A 191 10.17 -3.49 -8.64
N ASN A 192 11.31 -2.93 -9.03
CA ASN A 192 12.44 -3.71 -9.52
C ASN A 192 13.06 -4.59 -8.42
N VAL A 193 13.16 -4.05 -7.20
CA VAL A 193 13.63 -4.80 -6.03
C VAL A 193 12.71 -6.00 -5.76
N VAL A 194 11.40 -5.77 -5.72
CA VAL A 194 10.42 -6.83 -5.45
C VAL A 194 10.39 -7.87 -6.58
N ASP A 195 10.47 -7.46 -7.85
CA ASP A 195 10.57 -8.39 -9.00
C ASP A 195 11.85 -9.27 -8.89
N SER A 196 12.96 -8.71 -8.40
CA SER A 196 14.20 -9.46 -8.11
C SER A 196 14.01 -10.46 -6.97
N VAL A 197 13.28 -10.09 -5.91
CA VAL A 197 12.96 -11.00 -4.79
C VAL A 197 12.07 -12.15 -5.27
N VAL A 198 11.04 -11.88 -6.08
CA VAL A 198 10.20 -12.93 -6.69
C VAL A 198 11.06 -13.92 -7.47
N THR A 199 11.98 -13.41 -8.30
CA THR A 199 12.90 -14.25 -9.07
C THR A 199 13.82 -15.06 -8.16
N GLY A 200 14.32 -14.44 -7.10
CA GLY A 200 15.11 -15.08 -6.05
C GLY A 200 14.37 -16.24 -5.40
N VAL A 201 13.16 -16.01 -4.89
CA VAL A 201 12.30 -17.02 -4.26
C VAL A 201 11.95 -18.14 -5.24
N ALA A 202 11.59 -17.82 -6.48
CA ALA A 202 11.29 -18.81 -7.51
C ALA A 202 12.50 -19.74 -7.78
N SER A 203 13.72 -19.19 -7.76
CA SER A 203 14.96 -19.96 -7.94
C SER A 203 15.29 -20.91 -6.78
N LEU A 204 14.67 -20.72 -5.61
CA LEU A 204 14.84 -21.61 -4.45
C LEU A 204 14.06 -22.91 -4.62
N LYS A 205 13.09 -22.95 -5.54
CA LYS A 205 12.28 -24.13 -5.79
C LYS A 205 13.15 -25.27 -6.34
N GLY A 206 13.15 -26.40 -5.62
CA GLY A 206 13.97 -27.58 -5.98
C GLY A 206 15.37 -27.60 -5.38
N LEU A 207 15.77 -26.58 -4.62
CA LEU A 207 17.00 -26.60 -3.83
C LEU A 207 16.81 -27.37 -2.51
N ASN A 208 17.92 -27.84 -1.94
CA ASN A 208 17.92 -28.47 -0.61
C ASN A 208 17.79 -27.41 0.50
N GLU A 209 17.25 -27.79 1.67
CA GLU A 209 17.01 -26.88 2.80
C GLU A 209 18.25 -26.05 3.20
N LYS A 210 19.45 -26.65 3.21
CA LYS A 210 20.70 -25.92 3.49
C LYS A 210 21.01 -24.81 2.47
N GLN A 211 20.73 -25.07 1.20
CA GLN A 211 20.95 -24.09 0.12
C GLN A 211 19.91 -22.98 0.15
N ILE A 212 18.67 -23.32 0.52
CA ILE A 212 17.58 -22.37 0.72
C ILE A 212 17.93 -21.41 1.87
N LYS A 213 18.32 -21.94 3.04
CA LYS A 213 18.73 -21.11 4.20
C LYS A 213 19.85 -20.13 3.86
N GLY A 214 20.86 -20.57 3.10
CA GLY A 214 21.97 -19.69 2.68
C GLY A 214 21.59 -18.59 1.70
N ARG A 215 20.41 -18.65 1.08
CA ARG A 215 19.93 -17.67 0.07
C ARG A 215 18.74 -16.84 0.54
N ILE A 216 18.14 -17.16 1.68
CA ILE A 216 17.04 -16.39 2.26
C ILE A 216 17.53 -15.07 2.85
N GLU A 217 18.61 -15.11 3.64
CA GLU A 217 19.12 -13.92 4.33
C GLU A 217 19.39 -12.73 3.38
N PRO A 218 20.06 -12.92 2.22
CA PRO A 218 20.27 -11.82 1.28
C PRO A 218 18.96 -11.25 0.70
N LEU A 219 17.93 -12.09 0.51
CA LEU A 219 16.64 -11.65 0.00
C LEU A 219 15.90 -10.81 1.05
N ILE A 220 15.98 -11.20 2.32
CA ILE A 220 15.43 -10.44 3.44
C ILE A 220 16.14 -9.09 3.54
N GLU A 221 17.47 -9.08 3.51
CA GLU A 221 18.27 -7.85 3.60
C GLU A 221 17.93 -6.86 2.47
N ILE A 222 17.71 -7.36 1.25
CA ILE A 222 17.26 -6.54 0.12
C ILE A 222 15.91 -5.87 0.41
N ILE A 223 14.93 -6.61 0.94
CA ILE A 223 13.61 -6.08 1.29
C ILE A 223 13.72 -5.05 2.42
N GLU A 224 14.46 -5.37 3.48
CA GLU A 224 14.64 -4.46 4.63
C GLU A 224 15.33 -3.16 4.24
N ASN A 225 16.33 -3.23 3.36
CA ASN A 225 17.00 -2.05 2.84
C ASN A 225 16.06 -1.18 2.02
N ASP A 226 15.13 -1.78 1.25
CA ASP A 226 14.13 -1.00 0.52
C ASP A 226 13.07 -0.40 1.45
N CYS A 227 12.60 -1.14 2.47
CA CYS A 227 11.74 -0.61 3.53
C CYS A 227 12.38 0.63 4.19
N LYS A 228 13.66 0.56 4.55
CA LYS A 228 14.39 1.70 5.13
C LYS A 228 14.45 2.89 4.19
N LYS A 229 14.71 2.68 2.90
CA LYS A 229 14.75 3.75 1.89
C LYS A 229 13.40 4.43 1.72
N ILE A 230 12.33 3.65 1.64
CA ILE A 230 10.96 4.16 1.52
C ILE A 230 10.55 4.93 2.77
N HIS A 231 10.87 4.41 3.95
CA HIS A 231 10.62 5.11 5.21
C HIS A 231 11.41 6.42 5.31
N GLN A 232 12.69 6.41 4.94
CA GLN A 232 13.51 7.62 4.92
C GLN A 232 12.94 8.67 3.96
N PHE A 233 12.49 8.24 2.77
CA PHE A 233 11.82 9.13 1.82
C PHE A 233 10.56 9.77 2.41
N ASP A 234 9.74 9.00 3.14
CA ASP A 234 8.55 9.52 3.81
C ASP A 234 8.90 10.58 4.87
N VAL A 235 9.91 10.31 5.70
CA VAL A 235 10.41 11.26 6.70
C VAL A 235 10.91 12.55 6.03
N ASP A 236 11.66 12.44 4.94
CA ASP A 236 12.20 13.59 4.22
C ASP A 236 11.08 14.42 3.59
N VAL A 237 10.06 13.79 3.03
CA VAL A 237 8.90 14.51 2.46
C VAL A 237 8.08 15.21 3.54
N GLN A 238 7.88 14.59 4.70
CA GLN A 238 7.17 15.25 5.80
C GLN A 238 7.89 16.50 6.30
N LYS A 239 9.23 16.48 6.36
CA LYS A 239 10.03 17.67 6.70
C LYS A 239 9.88 18.79 5.67
N ILE A 240 9.80 18.44 4.40
CA ILE A 240 9.63 19.43 3.32
C ILE A 240 8.21 19.98 3.32
N ALA A 241 7.20 19.20 3.69
CA ALA A 241 5.80 19.63 3.73
C ALA A 241 5.42 20.45 4.98
N LEU A 242 6.23 20.43 6.04
CA LEU A 242 6.02 21.17 7.29
C LEU A 242 6.78 22.51 7.36
N ASN A 243 7.64 22.78 6.38
CA ASN A 243 8.33 24.05 6.19
C ASN A 243 7.70 24.85 5.05
#